data_AF-A0A7X7UIE1-F1
#
_entry.id   AF-A0A7X7UIE1-F1
#
_cell.length_a   1.000
_cell.length_b   1.000
_cell.length_c   1.000
_cell.angle_alpha   90.00
_cell.angle_beta   90.00
_cell.angle_gamma   90.00
#
_symmetry.space_group_name_H-M   'P 1'
#
loop_
_entity.id
_entity.type
_entity.pdbx_description
1 polymer ?
#
loop_
_entity_poly.entity_id
_entity_poly.type
_entity_poly.pdbx_seq_one_letter_code
_entity_poly.pdbx_strand_id
1 'polypeptide(L)'
;MSEQPTHISETIPAEFNPSKFQETLMRPFGPDSIKTRKGHFGQELSYVEGHEYIRRLLEKPVYVHRIVRYFIKAMTFVPVFVDSEGKKGRSDDYKPFYFADGERNAVASILNSSLFYWFWRSFSDGFHCGYNDVYLFPYKEIRTPQLPVAQNFLLSKRTATIF
;
A
#
# COMPACT_ATOMS: atom_id res chain seq x y z
N MET A 1 34.98 -16.93 -27.99
CA MET A 1 33.69 -16.20 -28.02
C MET A 1 33.50 -15.58 -26.65
N SER A 2 33.70 -14.26 -26.54
CA SER A 2 33.48 -13.53 -25.29
C SER A 2 32.02 -13.10 -25.23
N GLU A 3 31.25 -13.61 -24.28
CA GLU A 3 29.91 -13.12 -24.00
C GLU A 3 30.01 -11.70 -23.44
N GLN A 4 29.39 -10.74 -24.14
CA GLN A 4 29.21 -9.39 -23.63
C GLN A 4 28.06 -9.39 -22.61
N PRO A 5 28.18 -8.69 -21.48
CA PRO A 5 27.12 -8.64 -20.48
C PRO A 5 25.95 -7.84 -21.03
N THR A 6 24.78 -8.47 -21.03
CA THR A 6 23.49 -7.85 -21.32
C THR A 6 23.21 -6.75 -20.31
N HIS A 7 23.33 -5.50 -20.76
CA HIS A 7 22.84 -4.34 -20.01
C HIS A 7 21.33 -4.45 -19.84
N ILE A 8 20.89 -4.86 -18.64
CA ILE A 8 19.51 -4.70 -18.21
C ILE A 8 19.33 -3.20 -17.97
N SER A 9 18.82 -2.50 -18.98
CA SER A 9 18.32 -1.13 -18.84
C SER A 9 17.16 -1.17 -17.85
N GLU A 10 17.42 -0.88 -16.58
CA GLU A 10 16.40 -0.53 -15.60
C GLU A 10 15.69 0.74 -16.10
N THR A 11 14.63 0.55 -16.87
CA THR A 11 13.74 1.66 -17.23
C THR A 11 13.09 2.13 -15.94
N ILE A 12 13.59 3.26 -15.42
CA ILE A 12 12.92 4.04 -14.39
C ILE A 12 11.47 4.24 -14.87
N PRO A 13 10.46 3.91 -14.05
CA PRO A 13 9.06 4.04 -14.44
C PRO A 13 8.80 5.46 -14.96
N ALA A 14 8.04 5.59 -16.06
CA ALA A 14 7.78 6.83 -16.78
C ALA A 14 7.14 7.97 -15.95
N GLU A 15 6.89 7.77 -14.66
CA GLU A 15 6.29 8.71 -13.72
C GLU A 15 7.27 9.27 -12.68
N PHE A 16 8.55 8.85 -12.67
CA PHE A 16 9.52 9.42 -11.73
C PHE A 16 9.87 10.86 -12.10
N ASN A 17 9.24 11.82 -11.42
CA ASN A 17 9.60 13.23 -11.48
C ASN A 17 10.62 13.55 -10.38
N PRO A 18 11.93 13.66 -10.70
CA PRO A 18 12.98 13.89 -9.70
C PRO A 18 12.82 15.21 -8.94
N SER A 19 12.20 16.21 -9.56
CA SER A 19 11.94 17.51 -8.95
C SER A 19 10.86 17.41 -7.86
N LYS A 20 9.74 16.73 -8.15
CA LYS A 20 8.68 16.44 -7.19
C LYS A 20 9.20 15.57 -6.04
N PHE A 21 10.07 14.61 -6.35
CA PHE A 21 10.73 13.75 -5.36
C PHE A 21 11.59 14.56 -4.37
N GLN A 22 12.47 15.43 -4.89
CA GLN A 22 13.31 16.31 -4.05
C GLN A 22 12.45 17.26 -3.20
N GLU A 23 11.46 17.90 -3.78
CA GLU A 23 10.52 18.78 -3.05
C GLU A 23 9.83 18.05 -1.90
N THR A 24 9.39 16.82 -2.17
CA THR A 24 8.69 15.96 -1.20
C THR A 24 9.58 15.53 -0.03
N LEU A 25 10.86 15.22 -0.30
CA LEU A 25 11.83 14.87 0.73
C LEU A 25 12.26 16.09 1.58
N MET A 26 12.39 17.25 0.95
CA MET A 26 12.90 18.47 1.59
C MET A 26 11.84 19.19 2.43
N ARG A 27 10.56 18.84 2.31
CA ARG A 27 9.48 19.42 3.12
C ARG A 27 9.68 19.07 4.61
N PRO A 28 9.61 20.02 5.56
CA PRO A 28 9.76 19.69 6.99
C PRO A 28 8.62 18.78 7.48
N PHE A 29 8.91 17.85 8.40
CA PHE A 29 7.91 16.99 9.04
C PHE A 29 7.02 17.80 10.00
N GLY A 30 5.73 17.48 10.00
CA GLY A 30 4.81 18.06 10.98
C GLY A 30 5.14 17.53 12.38
N PRO A 31 4.78 18.27 13.44
CA PRO A 31 5.08 17.89 14.82
C PRO A 31 4.53 16.51 15.19
N ASP A 32 3.37 16.13 14.65
CA ASP A 32 2.72 14.83 14.90
C ASP A 32 3.50 13.62 14.36
N SER A 33 4.36 13.83 13.36
CA SER A 33 5.18 12.78 12.74
C SER A 33 6.53 12.59 13.46
N ILE A 34 6.91 13.53 14.32
CA ILE A 34 8.19 13.52 15.03
C ILE A 34 7.99 12.78 16.36
N LYS A 35 8.66 11.64 16.49
CA LYS A 35 8.69 10.86 17.72
C LYS A 35 9.98 11.12 18.47
N THR A 36 9.96 10.98 19.79
CA THR A 36 11.15 11.06 20.62
C THR A 36 11.44 9.73 21.30
N ARG A 37 12.72 9.44 21.49
CA ARG A 37 13.21 8.33 22.31
C ARG A 37 14.40 8.75 23.15
N LYS A 38 14.60 8.11 24.30
CA LYS A 38 15.84 8.29 25.06
C LYS A 38 17.00 7.59 24.37
N GLY A 39 18.06 8.35 24.13
CA GLY A 39 19.34 7.85 23.68
C GLY A 39 20.09 7.11 24.77
N HIS A 40 21.14 6.41 24.37
CA HIS A 40 21.97 5.61 25.28
C HIS A 40 22.61 6.43 26.41
N PHE A 41 22.86 7.73 26.18
CA PHE A 41 23.43 8.66 27.16
C PHE A 41 22.38 9.58 27.79
N GLY A 42 21.10 9.19 27.77
CA GLY A 42 20.01 9.94 28.38
C GLY A 42 19.55 11.18 27.61
N GLN A 43 20.17 11.50 26.46
CA GLN A 43 19.70 12.57 25.59
C GLN A 43 18.37 12.22 24.92
N GLU A 44 17.55 13.21 24.63
CA GLU A 44 16.33 13.01 23.84
C GLU A 44 16.66 13.06 22.34
N LEU A 45 16.29 12.01 21.61
CA LEU A 45 16.50 11.90 20.18
C LEU A 45 15.16 11.97 19.45
N SER A 46 14.98 13.00 18.63
CA SER A 46 13.85 13.12 17.72
C SER A 46 14.10 12.32 16.45
N TYR A 47 13.12 11.54 16.02
CA TYR A 47 13.17 10.76 14.80
C TYR A 47 11.81 10.73 14.13
N VAL A 48 11.82 10.34 12.86
CA VAL A 48 10.61 10.10 12.07
C VAL A 48 10.66 8.64 11.62
N GLU A 49 9.53 7.95 11.68
CA GLU A 49 9.46 6.56 11.24
C GLU A 49 9.62 6.47 9.71
N GLY A 50 10.33 5.44 9.22
CA GLY A 50 10.64 5.33 7.79
C GLY A 50 9.41 5.36 6.87
N HIS A 51 8.26 4.87 7.34
CA HIS A 51 7.01 4.89 6.59
C HIS A 51 6.47 6.30 6.33
N GLU A 52 6.85 7.31 7.12
CA GLU A 52 6.45 8.71 6.88
C GLU A 52 7.15 9.32 5.65
N TYR A 53 8.37 8.85 5.33
CA TYR A 53 9.04 9.23 4.07
C TYR A 53 8.33 8.61 2.88
N ILE A 54 8.00 7.32 2.98
CA ILE A 54 7.24 6.58 1.94
C ILE A 54 5.86 7.22 1.74
N ARG A 55 5.19 7.61 2.82
CA ARG A 55 3.91 8.32 2.81
C ARG A 55 3.91 9.61 2.01
N ARG A 56 5.02 10.32 2.00
CA ARG A 56 5.14 11.58 1.27
C ARG A 56 5.34 11.34 -0.22
N LEU A 57 6.13 10.31 -0.55
CA LEU A 57 6.43 9.92 -1.91
C LEU A 57 5.23 9.26 -2.61
N LEU A 58 4.40 8.55 -1.84
CA LEU A 58 3.24 7.80 -2.35
C LEU A 58 1.95 8.42 -1.79
N GLU A 59 1.16 9.06 -2.65
CA GLU A 59 0.11 9.98 -2.22
C GLU A 59 -1.05 9.31 -1.46
N LYS A 60 -1.33 8.02 -1.67
CA LYS A 60 -2.59 7.40 -1.24
C LYS A 60 -2.40 6.00 -0.65
N PRO A 61 -2.39 5.84 0.69
CA PRO A 61 -2.25 4.52 1.30
C PRO A 61 -3.51 3.66 1.15
N VAL A 62 -3.30 2.36 1.35
CA VAL A 62 -4.32 1.40 1.79
C VAL A 62 -4.18 1.24 3.30
N TYR A 63 -5.27 1.39 4.04
CA TYR A 63 -5.32 1.21 5.49
C TYR A 63 -5.70 -0.23 5.80
N VAL A 64 -4.79 -0.98 6.43
CA VAL A 64 -5.01 -2.38 6.78
C VAL A 64 -5.12 -2.52 8.29
N HIS A 65 -6.19 -3.17 8.77
CA HIS A 65 -6.34 -3.51 10.18
C HIS A 65 -5.40 -4.64 10.56
N ARG A 66 -4.53 -4.42 11.55
CA ARG A 66 -3.55 -5.42 11.98
C ARG A 66 -4.15 -6.58 12.77
N ILE A 67 -5.25 -6.38 13.49
CA ILE A 67 -5.96 -7.52 14.13
C ILE A 67 -6.95 -8.13 13.15
N VAL A 68 -6.75 -9.41 12.83
CA VAL A 68 -7.53 -10.12 11.82
C VAL A 68 -8.18 -11.34 12.47
N ARG A 69 -9.50 -11.52 12.28
CA ARG A 69 -10.21 -12.68 12.86
C ARG A 69 -11.10 -13.47 11.89
N TYR A 70 -11.41 -12.94 10.70
CA TYR A 70 -12.24 -13.63 9.70
C TYR A 70 -11.97 -13.13 8.29
N PHE A 71 -11.71 -11.83 8.15
CA PHE A 71 -11.27 -11.19 6.91
C PHE A 71 -10.27 -10.08 7.27
N ILE A 72 -9.31 -9.83 6.37
CA ILE A 72 -8.53 -8.60 6.43
C ILE A 72 -9.50 -7.44 6.19
N LYS A 73 -9.27 -6.33 6.90
CA LYS A 73 -10.00 -5.08 6.66
C LYS A 73 -9.01 -4.11 6.04
N ALA A 74 -8.92 -4.13 4.71
CA ALA A 74 -8.12 -3.20 3.92
C ALA A 74 -9.04 -2.15 3.28
N MET A 75 -8.78 -0.86 3.51
CA MET A 75 -9.61 0.24 3.02
C MET A 75 -8.78 1.29 2.30
N THR A 76 -9.37 1.89 1.27
CA THR A 76 -8.82 3.04 0.55
C THR A 76 -9.26 4.38 1.16
N PHE A 77 -9.72 4.36 2.41
CA PHE A 77 -10.09 5.54 3.17
C PHE A 77 -9.78 5.31 4.65
N VAL A 78 -9.68 6.40 5.41
CA VAL A 78 -9.49 6.34 6.86
C VAL A 78 -10.85 6.05 7.49
N PRO A 79 -11.04 4.90 8.17
CA PRO A 79 -12.28 4.62 8.88
C PRO A 79 -12.46 5.58 10.07
N VAL A 80 -13.67 6.09 10.23
CA VAL A 80 -14.08 6.87 11.40
C VAL A 80 -14.77 5.94 12.40
N PHE A 81 -14.33 5.98 13.65
CA PHE A 81 -14.99 5.28 14.75
C PHE A 81 -15.76 6.31 15.56
N VAL A 82 -17.01 5.99 15.91
CA VAL A 82 -17.85 6.84 16.74
C VAL A 82 -18.31 6.00 17.91
N ASP A 83 -18.07 6.47 19.13
CA ASP A 83 -18.53 5.78 20.34
C ASP A 83 -20.00 6.10 20.64
N SER A 84 -20.53 5.51 21.72
CA SER A 84 -21.91 5.71 22.15
C SER A 84 -22.25 7.16 22.52
N GLU A 85 -21.24 7.98 22.81
CA GLU A 85 -21.40 9.40 23.16
C GLU A 85 -21.23 10.31 21.93
N GLY A 86 -21.02 9.74 20.74
CA GLY A 86 -20.83 10.48 19.50
C GLY A 86 -19.41 11.01 19.30
N LYS A 87 -18.46 10.66 20.16
CA LYS A 87 -17.07 11.10 20.05
C LYS A 87 -16.38 10.33 18.93
N LYS A 88 -15.75 11.08 18.03
CA LYS A 88 -14.94 10.52 16.94
C LYS A 88 -13.60 10.03 17.48
N GLY A 89 -13.24 8.82 17.10
CA GLY A 89 -11.96 8.19 17.40
C GLY A 89 -11.34 7.54 16.18
N ARG A 90 -10.16 6.94 16.40
CA ARG A 90 -9.45 6.11 15.43
C ARG A 90 -9.05 4.80 16.10
N SER A 91 -8.96 3.72 15.32
CA SER A 91 -8.28 2.52 15.78
C SER A 91 -6.79 2.64 15.44
N ASP A 92 -5.92 2.45 16.43
CA ASP A 92 -4.48 2.45 16.25
C ASP A 92 -3.98 1.21 15.48
N ASP A 93 -4.85 0.22 15.27
CA ASP A 93 -4.55 -0.99 14.49
C ASP A 93 -4.74 -0.83 13.00
N TYR A 94 -5.36 0.26 12.51
CA TYR A 94 -5.25 0.60 11.10
C TYR A 94 -3.88 1.20 10.82
N LYS A 95 -3.06 0.47 10.06
CA LYS A 95 -1.76 0.97 9.58
C LYS A 95 -1.82 1.29 8.09
N PRO A 96 -1.13 2.35 7.65
CA PRO A 96 -1.02 2.67 6.24
C PRO A 96 0.01 1.78 5.55
N PHE A 97 -0.35 1.33 4.36
CA PHE A 97 0.49 0.58 3.43
C PHE A 97 0.51 1.32 2.10
N TYR A 98 1.68 1.39 1.48
CA TYR A 98 1.89 2.17 0.28
C TYR A 98 2.30 1.26 -0.86
N PHE A 99 1.68 1.47 -2.02
CA PHE A 99 1.85 0.69 -3.24
C PHE A 99 2.05 1.65 -4.41
N ALA A 100 2.45 1.12 -5.56
CA ALA A 100 2.57 1.92 -6.78
C ALA A 100 1.22 2.57 -7.15
N ASP A 101 1.29 3.71 -7.85
CA ASP A 101 0.07 4.38 -8.30
C ASP A 101 -0.70 3.47 -9.28
N GLY A 102 -2.03 3.52 -9.22
CA GLY A 102 -2.92 2.61 -9.97
C GLY A 102 -3.15 1.23 -9.33
N GLU A 103 -2.22 0.69 -8.53
CA GLU A 103 -2.39 -0.65 -7.91
C GLU A 103 -3.32 -0.63 -6.69
N ARG A 104 -3.51 0.53 -6.07
CA ARG A 104 -4.17 0.73 -4.77
C ARG A 104 -5.48 -0.05 -4.61
N ASN A 105 -6.38 0.05 -5.59
CA ASN A 105 -7.69 -0.60 -5.51
C ASN A 105 -7.56 -2.11 -5.67
N ALA A 106 -6.73 -2.57 -6.62
CA ALA A 106 -6.50 -3.99 -6.84
C ALA A 106 -5.88 -4.65 -5.60
N VAL A 107 -4.89 -4.00 -5.00
CA VAL A 107 -4.27 -4.46 -3.75
C VAL A 107 -5.29 -4.50 -2.62
N ALA A 108 -6.07 -3.42 -2.40
CA ALA A 108 -7.12 -3.43 -1.37
C ALA A 108 -8.14 -4.58 -1.58
N SER A 109 -8.54 -4.85 -2.83
CA SER A 109 -9.42 -5.96 -3.17
C SER A 109 -8.77 -7.32 -2.87
N ILE A 110 -7.51 -7.52 -3.22
CA ILE A 110 -6.76 -8.76 -2.96
C ILE A 110 -6.62 -8.99 -1.45
N LEU A 111 -6.25 -7.97 -0.68
CA LEU A 111 -6.11 -8.09 0.77
C LEU A 111 -7.44 -8.48 1.43
N ASN A 112 -8.57 -7.95 0.95
CA ASN A 112 -9.91 -8.32 1.42
C ASN A 112 -10.42 -9.67 0.88
N SER A 113 -9.64 -10.39 0.05
CA SER A 113 -10.07 -11.65 -0.55
C SER A 113 -9.81 -12.85 0.36
N SER A 114 -10.58 -13.93 0.14
CA SER A 114 -10.32 -15.22 0.80
C SER A 114 -8.93 -15.77 0.48
N LEU A 115 -8.36 -15.44 -0.68
CA LEU A 115 -7.03 -15.91 -1.08
C LEU A 115 -5.95 -15.37 -0.15
N PHE A 116 -5.96 -14.06 0.09
CA PHE A 116 -5.01 -13.46 1.03
C PHE A 116 -5.26 -13.97 2.46
N TYR A 117 -6.51 -14.10 2.88
CA TYR A 117 -6.83 -14.65 4.21
C TYR A 117 -6.21 -16.03 4.42
N TRP A 118 -6.33 -16.94 3.45
CA TRP A 118 -5.74 -18.28 3.55
C TRP A 118 -4.21 -18.27 3.54
N PHE A 119 -3.59 -17.40 2.73
CA PHE A 119 -2.15 -17.18 2.80
C PHE A 119 -1.72 -16.73 4.20
N TRP A 120 -2.28 -15.64 4.70
CA TRP A 120 -1.91 -15.09 6.01
C TRP A 120 -2.14 -16.12 7.12
N ARG A 121 -3.28 -16.83 7.10
CA ARG A 121 -3.60 -17.84 8.11
C ARG A 121 -2.61 -19.02 8.13
N SER A 122 -1.99 -19.33 6.99
CA SER A 122 -1.06 -20.45 6.83
C SER A 122 0.39 -20.10 7.15
N PHE A 123 0.78 -18.83 6.96
CA PHE A 123 2.19 -18.40 7.05
C PHE A 123 2.48 -17.37 8.15
N SER A 124 1.47 -16.92 8.90
CA SER A 124 1.59 -15.91 9.95
C SER A 124 1.22 -16.44 11.34
N ASP A 125 1.21 -15.57 12.36
CA ASP A 125 0.83 -15.91 13.74
C ASP A 125 -0.69 -16.16 13.92
N GLY A 126 -1.49 -15.82 12.90
CA GLY A 126 -2.94 -15.98 12.90
C GLY A 126 -3.68 -14.98 13.80
N PHE A 127 -3.02 -13.90 14.24
CA PHE A 127 -3.61 -12.83 15.04
C PHE A 127 -3.25 -11.44 14.52
N HIS A 128 -1.96 -11.17 14.27
CA HIS A 128 -1.47 -9.92 13.70
C HIS A 128 -1.18 -10.06 12.20
N CYS A 129 -1.71 -9.15 11.40
CA CYS A 129 -1.30 -8.95 10.01
C CYS A 129 -0.39 -7.72 9.96
N GLY A 130 0.90 -7.97 9.84
CA GLY A 130 1.96 -6.96 9.81
C GLY A 130 2.45 -6.63 8.41
N TYR A 131 3.52 -5.84 8.36
CA TYR A 131 4.16 -5.44 7.10
C TYR A 131 4.66 -6.61 6.29
N ASN A 132 5.28 -7.60 6.94
CA ASN A 132 5.79 -8.79 6.27
C ASN A 132 4.67 -9.57 5.61
N ASP A 133 3.52 -9.76 6.27
CA ASP A 133 2.42 -10.53 5.70
C ASP A 133 1.86 -9.88 4.43
N VAL A 134 1.69 -8.56 4.45
CA VAL A 134 1.16 -7.82 3.30
C VAL A 134 2.17 -7.77 2.14
N TYR A 135 3.44 -7.48 2.41
CA TYR A 135 4.44 -7.32 1.35
C TYR A 135 5.02 -8.64 0.82
N LEU A 136 4.95 -9.73 1.59
CA LEU A 136 5.37 -11.05 1.12
C LEU A 136 4.27 -11.80 0.37
N PHE A 137 3.03 -11.33 0.42
CA PHE A 137 1.97 -11.96 -0.35
C PHE A 137 2.29 -11.90 -1.85
N PRO A 138 2.32 -13.04 -2.55
CA PRO A 138 2.67 -13.07 -3.96
C PRO A 138 1.50 -12.55 -4.80
N TYR A 139 1.50 -11.25 -5.05
CA TYR A 139 0.64 -10.66 -6.08
C TYR A 139 1.50 -10.11 -7.21
N LYS A 140 0.98 -10.20 -8.42
CA LYS A 140 1.58 -9.59 -9.60
C LYS A 140 0.50 -8.78 -10.29
N GLU A 141 0.79 -7.53 -10.60
CA GLU A 141 -0.05 -6.76 -11.51
C GLU A 141 -0.09 -7.50 -12.85
N ILE A 142 -1.25 -8.06 -13.20
CA ILE A 142 -1.51 -8.49 -14.57
C ILE A 142 -1.94 -7.22 -15.29
N ARG A 143 -0.96 -6.50 -15.85
CA ARG A 143 -1.27 -5.45 -16.82
C ARG A 143 -2.05 -6.12 -17.93
N THR A 144 -3.30 -5.68 -18.14
CA THR A 144 -4.12 -6.19 -19.23
C THR A 144 -3.27 -6.12 -20.48
N PRO A 145 -2.90 -7.26 -21.13
CA PRO A 145 -2.26 -7.18 -22.42
C PRO A 145 -3.16 -6.34 -23.30
N GLN A 146 -2.61 -5.37 -24.04
CA GLN A 146 -3.43 -4.53 -24.92
C GLN A 146 -4.24 -5.46 -25.81
N LEU A 147 -5.52 -5.64 -25.49
CA LEU A 147 -6.38 -6.51 -26.27
C LEU A 147 -6.40 -5.87 -27.67
N PRO A 148 -6.14 -6.63 -28.74
CA PRO A 148 -6.25 -6.11 -30.09
C PRO A 148 -7.59 -5.40 -30.22
N VAL A 149 -7.60 -4.19 -30.80
CA VAL A 149 -8.76 -3.26 -30.86
C VAL A 149 -10.08 -3.96 -31.23
N ALA A 150 -10.01 -5.04 -32.01
CA ALA A 150 -11.14 -5.91 -32.38
C ALA A 150 -11.92 -6.52 -31.19
N GLN A 151 -11.30 -6.79 -30.03
CA GLN A 151 -11.98 -7.40 -28.89
C GLN A 151 -12.72 -6.37 -28.01
N ASN A 152 -12.26 -5.12 -27.99
CA ASN A 152 -12.98 -4.02 -27.31
C ASN A 152 -14.35 -3.75 -27.96
N PHE A 153 -14.45 -3.93 -29.27
CA PHE A 153 -15.71 -3.81 -30.02
C PHE A 153 -16.72 -4.93 -29.68
N LEU A 154 -16.24 -6.13 -29.34
CA LEU A 154 -17.09 -7.26 -28.97
C LEU A 154 -17.57 -7.17 -27.51
N LEU A 155 -16.76 -6.62 -26.61
CA LEU A 155 -17.14 -6.41 -25.21
C LEU A 155 -18.10 -5.23 -25.04
N SER A 156 -17.93 -4.12 -25.77
CA SER A 156 -18.85 -2.98 -25.71
C SER A 156 -20.27 -3.30 -26.19
N LYS A 157 -20.43 -4.34 -27.02
CA LYS A 157 -21.73 -4.83 -27.51
C LYS A 157 -22.39 -5.86 -26.58
N ARG A 158 -21.70 -6.36 -25.56
CA ARG A 158 -22.24 -7.33 -24.58
C ARG A 158 -22.73 -6.68 -23.28
N THR A 159 -22.41 -5.41 -23.04
CA THR A 159 -22.88 -4.68 -21.84
C THR A 159 -24.23 -3.98 -22.01
N ALA A 160 -24.89 -4.14 -23.17
CA ALA A 160 -26.28 -3.74 -23.35
C ALA A 160 -27.15 -4.99 -23.18
N THR A 161 -27.96 -4.99 -22.11
CA THR A 161 -28.88 -6.06 -21.66
C THR A 161 -28.25 -7.01 -20.64
N ILE A 162 -28.47 -6.72 -19.35
CA ILE A 162 -29.15 -7.58 -18.37
C ILE A 162 -29.43 -6.69 -17.14
N PHE A 163 -30.73 -6.42 -16.94
CA PHE A 163 -31.47 -5.67 -15.90
C PHE A 163 -31.15 -4.18 -15.69
#